data_AF-A0A4R0BUB9-F1
#
_entry.id   AF-A0A4R0BUB9-F1
#
_cell.length_a   1.000
_cell.length_b   1.000
_cell.length_c   1.000
_cell.angle_alpha   90.00
_cell.angle_beta   90.00
_cell.angle_gamma   90.00
#
_symmetry.space_group_name_H-M   'P 1'
#
loop_
_entity.id
_entity.type
_entity.pdbx_description
1 polymer ?
#
loop_
_entity_poly.entity_id
_entity_poly.type
_entity_poly.pdbx_seq_one_letter_code
_entity_poly.pdbx_strand_id
1 'polypeptide(L)'
;MPQHIRSLNSPPASFEELKSAIASRHVTFPLRVENVAKRVLAKPELMAFGSTTSIADDCGVSVSTVMRFVAHIGFHEIAQARAIFRNELRRRLSVLPGSGTKNGSDG
;
A
#
# COMPACT_ATOMS: atom_id res chain seq x y z
N MET A 1 4.85 19.15 -20.63
CA MET A 1 3.62 19.32 -19.82
C MET A 1 3.99 19.26 -18.35
N PRO A 2 3.77 20.30 -17.53
CA PRO A 2 3.98 20.20 -16.09
C PRO A 2 2.97 19.18 -15.56
N GLN A 3 3.43 18.14 -14.86
CA GLN A 3 2.53 17.18 -14.25
C GLN A 3 1.86 17.85 -13.05
N HIS A 4 0.55 18.06 -13.12
CA HIS A 4 -0.21 18.57 -11.98
C HIS A 4 -0.16 17.50 -10.90
N ILE A 5 0.45 17.82 -9.76
CA ILE A 5 0.44 16.98 -8.56
C ILE A 5 -0.99 17.01 -8.01
N ARG A 6 -1.59 15.84 -7.83
CA ARG A 6 -2.95 15.65 -7.32
C ARG A 6 -2.89 14.79 -6.08
N SER A 7 -3.62 15.20 -5.05
CA SER A 7 -3.79 14.47 -3.80
C SER A 7 -5.21 13.95 -3.73
N LEU A 8 -5.44 12.85 -3.00
CA LEU A 8 -6.79 12.42 -2.66
C LEU A 8 -7.35 13.32 -1.57
N ASN A 9 -8.60 13.76 -1.75
CA ASN A 9 -9.35 14.52 -0.73
C ASN A 9 -9.84 13.63 0.41
N SER A 10 -9.95 12.33 0.17
CA SER A 10 -10.36 11.32 1.15
C SER A 10 -9.44 10.11 1.08
N PRO A 11 -9.13 9.48 2.23
CA PRO A 11 -8.34 8.26 2.25
C PRO A 11 -9.07 7.09 1.57
N PRO A 12 -8.36 6.24 0.78
CA PRO A 12 -8.96 5.02 0.23
C PRO A 12 -9.33 4.06 1.36
N ALA A 13 -10.43 3.33 1.23
CA ALA A 13 -10.87 2.34 2.22
C ALA A 13 -10.14 0.99 2.08
N SER A 14 -9.54 0.72 0.91
CA SER A 14 -8.89 -0.56 0.61
C SER A 14 -7.67 -0.42 -0.31
N PHE A 15 -6.89 -1.50 -0.39
CA PHE A 15 -5.70 -1.56 -1.25
C PHE A 15 -6.09 -1.54 -2.74
N GLU A 16 -7.24 -2.12 -3.08
CA GLU A 16 -7.81 -2.06 -4.44
C GLU A 16 -8.21 -0.64 -4.82
N GLU A 17 -8.85 0.09 -3.91
CA GLU A 17 -9.22 1.49 -4.14
C GLU A 17 -7.99 2.38 -4.31
N LEU A 18 -6.94 2.18 -3.51
CA LEU A 18 -5.66 2.87 -3.68
C LEU A 18 -5.07 2.62 -5.08
N LYS A 19 -5.03 1.35 -5.53
CA LYS A 19 -4.55 1.02 -6.88
C LYS A 19 -5.40 1.67 -7.97
N SER A 20 -6.72 1.62 -7.82
CA SER A 20 -7.67 2.22 -8.76
C SER A 20 -7.49 3.73 -8.85
N ALA A 21 -7.30 4.42 -7.72
CA ALA A 21 -7.05 5.85 -7.67
C ALA A 21 -5.76 6.26 -8.39
N ILE A 22 -4.70 5.44 -8.25
CA ILE A 22 -3.42 5.65 -8.96
C ILE A 22 -3.59 5.39 -10.46
N ALA A 23 -4.22 4.28 -10.84
CA ALA A 23 -4.45 3.91 -12.24
C ALA A 23 -5.33 4.94 -12.98
N SER A 24 -6.34 5.48 -12.29
CA SER A 24 -7.26 6.50 -12.81
C SER A 24 -6.68 7.92 -12.77
N ARG A 25 -5.44 8.10 -12.30
CA ARG A 25 -4.78 9.42 -12.13
C ARG A 25 -5.59 10.39 -11.26
N HIS A 26 -6.37 9.87 -10.31
CA HIS A 26 -7.02 10.66 -9.25
C HIS A 26 -5.98 11.20 -8.27
N VAL A 27 -4.90 10.45 -8.07
CA VAL A 27 -3.69 10.87 -7.35
C VAL A 27 -2.50 10.81 -8.30
N THR A 28 -1.61 11.80 -8.23
CA THR A 28 -0.37 11.85 -8.99
C THR A 28 0.76 12.29 -8.06
N PHE A 29 1.90 11.63 -8.17
CA PHE A 29 3.01 11.81 -7.25
C PHE A 29 4.19 12.52 -7.93
N PRO A 30 4.94 13.37 -7.21
CA PRO A 30 6.30 13.71 -7.61
C PRO A 30 7.17 12.46 -7.69
N LEU A 31 8.19 12.46 -8.57
CA LEU A 31 9.05 11.29 -8.87
C LEU A 31 9.53 10.53 -7.61
N ARG A 32 9.99 11.24 -6.58
CA ARG A 32 10.48 10.61 -5.33
C ARG A 32 9.37 9.94 -4.51
N VAL A 33 8.17 10.53 -4.50
CA VAL A 33 7.00 9.96 -3.80
C VAL A 33 6.42 8.79 -4.62
N GLU A 34 6.47 8.88 -5.95
CA GLU A 34 6.08 7.81 -6.86
C GLU A 34 6.93 6.55 -6.64
N ASN A 35 8.24 6.71 -6.41
CA ASN A 35 9.12 5.60 -6.09
C ASN A 35 8.70 4.87 -4.81
N VAL A 36 8.29 5.61 -3.77
CA VAL A 36 7.72 5.02 -2.54
C VAL A 36 6.45 4.25 -2.88
N ALA A 37 5.51 4.87 -3.61
CA ALA A 37 4.25 4.24 -4.00
C ALA A 37 4.48 2.92 -4.75
N LYS A 38 5.35 2.92 -5.78
CA LYS A 38 5.72 1.72 -6.54
C LYS A 38 6.30 0.64 -5.64
N ARG A 39 7.22 1.00 -4.74
CA ARG A 39 7.89 0.04 -3.86
C ARG A 39 6.91 -0.64 -2.90
N VAL A 40 6.03 0.14 -2.24
CA VAL A 40 5.07 -0.43 -1.27
C VAL A 40 3.92 -1.18 -1.93
N LEU A 41 3.54 -0.83 -3.17
CA LEU A 41 2.57 -1.62 -3.94
C LEU A 41 3.16 -2.96 -4.39
N ALA A 42 4.45 -2.99 -4.74
CA ALA A 42 5.15 -4.22 -5.10
C ALA A 42 5.45 -5.11 -3.88
N LYS A 43 5.77 -4.51 -2.73
CA LYS A 43 6.07 -5.21 -1.47
C LYS A 43 5.23 -4.64 -0.31
N PRO A 44 3.95 -5.05 -0.18
CA PRO A 44 3.04 -4.53 0.84
C PRO A 44 3.52 -4.72 2.28
N GLU A 45 4.30 -5.76 2.55
CA GLU A 45 4.92 -6.05 3.84
C GLU A 45 5.77 -4.91 4.39
N LEU A 46 6.42 -4.14 3.50
CA LEU A 46 7.22 -2.96 3.89
C LEU A 46 6.36 -1.92 4.60
N MET A 47 5.22 -1.56 4.01
CA MET A 47 4.32 -0.59 4.63
C MET A 47 3.56 -1.20 5.81
N ALA A 48 3.18 -2.47 5.73
CA ALA A 48 2.40 -3.14 6.76
C ALA A 48 3.16 -3.31 8.09
N PHE A 49 4.44 -3.67 8.02
CA PHE A 49 5.24 -4.10 9.18
C PHE A 49 6.52 -3.27 9.39
N GLY A 50 7.04 -2.63 8.35
CA GLY A 50 8.23 -1.81 8.43
C GLY A 50 8.05 -0.52 9.25
N SER A 51 9.15 -0.05 9.81
CA SER A 51 9.22 1.29 10.38
C SER A 51 9.28 2.33 9.24
N THR A 52 8.92 3.57 9.53
CA THR A 52 8.99 4.63 8.51
C THR A 52 10.43 4.82 8.00
N THR A 53 11.42 4.64 8.88
CA THR A 53 12.85 4.67 8.54
C THR A 53 13.23 3.51 7.62
N SER A 54 12.86 2.27 7.93
CA SER A 54 13.21 1.13 7.07
C SER A 54 12.58 1.23 5.69
N ILE A 55 11.36 1.77 5.59
CA ILE A 55 10.71 2.03 4.29
C ILE A 55 11.50 3.09 3.51
N ALA A 56 11.91 4.16 4.20
CA ALA A 56 12.66 5.25 3.58
C ALA A 56 14.01 4.77 3.04
N ASP A 57 14.75 4.00 3.84
CA ASP A 57 16.04 3.41 3.46
C ASP A 57 15.89 2.46 2.27
N ASP A 58 14.89 1.57 2.30
CA ASP A 58 14.61 0.61 1.23
C ASP A 58 14.21 1.29 -0.10
N CYS A 59 13.63 2.50 -0.01
CA CYS A 59 13.29 3.33 -1.16
C CYS A 59 14.40 4.32 -1.56
N GLY A 60 15.48 4.46 -0.78
CA GLY A 60 16.51 5.47 -0.99
C GLY A 60 16.02 6.92 -0.86
N VAL A 61 15.04 7.15 0.03
CA VAL A 61 14.43 8.48 0.26
C VAL A 61 14.46 8.86 1.74
N SER A 62 14.01 10.07 2.08
CA SER A 62 13.85 10.48 3.48
C SER A 62 12.53 10.00 4.09
N VAL A 63 12.49 9.85 5.42
CA VAL A 63 11.28 9.58 6.21
C VAL A 63 10.14 10.57 5.88
N SER A 64 10.47 11.85 5.71
CA SER A 64 9.50 12.88 5.32
C SER A 64 8.89 12.62 3.93
N THR A 65 9.62 11.97 3.02
CA THR A 65 9.10 11.59 1.69
C THR A 65 8.06 10.46 1.81
N VAL A 66 8.29 9.52 2.73
CA VAL A 66 7.31 8.47 3.05
C VAL A 66 6.05 9.09 3.66
N MET A 67 6.19 10.05 4.58
CA MET A 67 5.03 10.77 5.13
C MET A 67 4.30 11.61 4.07
N ARG A 68 5.02 12.18 3.09
CA ARG A 68 4.38 12.85 1.95
C ARG A 68 3.57 11.88 1.09
N PHE A 69 4.02 10.65 0.90
CA PHE A 69 3.21 9.62 0.23
C PHE A 69 1.89 9.40 0.97
N VAL A 70 1.96 9.19 2.30
CA VAL A 70 0.78 9.01 3.17
C VAL A 70 -0.18 10.20 3.05
N ALA A 71 0.34 11.43 3.06
CA ALA A 71 -0.45 12.64 2.87
C ALA A 71 -1.10 12.74 1.47
N HIS A 72 -0.40 12.36 0.40
CA HIS A 72 -0.95 12.43 -0.97
C HIS A 72 -2.13 11.47 -1.17
N ILE A 73 -2.15 10.35 -0.46
CA ILE A 73 -3.26 9.39 -0.53
C ILE A 73 -4.37 9.71 0.49
N GLY A 74 -4.33 10.87 1.15
CA GLY A 74 -5.41 11.36 2.01
C GLY A 74 -5.32 10.95 3.49
N PHE A 75 -4.18 10.40 3.94
CA PHE A 75 -3.95 10.06 5.35
C PHE A 75 -3.08 11.08 6.06
N HIS A 76 -3.35 11.31 7.34
CA HIS A 76 -2.47 12.10 8.22
C HIS A 76 -1.46 11.23 8.95
N GLU A 77 -1.87 10.03 9.33
CA GLU A 77 -1.09 9.10 10.14
C GLU A 77 -0.68 7.87 9.35
N ILE A 78 0.61 7.52 9.39
CA ILE A 78 1.11 6.32 8.69
C ILE A 78 0.43 5.06 9.21
N ALA A 79 0.04 5.02 10.48
CA ALA A 79 -0.67 3.87 11.08
C ALA A 79 -2.00 3.55 10.36
N GLN A 80 -2.72 4.58 9.90
CA GLN A 80 -3.95 4.40 9.13
C GLN A 80 -3.65 3.80 7.76
N ALA A 81 -2.64 4.31 7.06
CA ALA A 81 -2.17 3.71 5.81
C ALA A 81 -1.74 2.25 6.02
N ARG A 82 -1.00 1.92 7.11
CA ARG A 82 -0.58 0.54 7.40
C ARG A 82 -1.74 -0.44 7.47
N ALA A 83 -2.90 -0.03 7.98
CA ALA A 83 -4.08 -0.88 8.10
C ALA A 83 -4.53 -1.44 6.74
N ILE A 84 -4.48 -0.63 5.68
CA ILE A 84 -4.82 -1.06 4.31
C ILE A 84 -3.90 -2.18 3.83
N PHE A 85 -2.58 -1.99 4.00
CA PHE A 85 -1.60 -2.97 3.54
C PHE A 85 -1.69 -4.26 4.36
N ARG A 86 -1.94 -4.18 5.67
CA ARG A 86 -2.20 -5.35 6.53
C ARG A 86 -3.45 -6.11 6.12
N ASN A 87 -4.53 -5.40 5.81
CA ASN A 87 -5.78 -6.01 5.35
C ASN A 87 -5.59 -6.73 4.02
N GLU A 88 -4.83 -6.14 3.09
CA GLU A 88 -4.48 -6.79 1.82
C GLU A 88 -3.66 -8.06 2.03
N LEU A 89 -2.64 -8.02 2.90
CA LEU A 89 -1.85 -9.21 3.22
C LEU A 89 -2.71 -10.31 3.86
N ARG A 90 -3.60 -9.95 4.79
CA ARG A 90 -4.57 -10.90 5.37
C ARG A 90 -5.47 -11.50 4.29
N ARG A 91 -5.97 -10.69 3.35
CA ARG A 91 -6.80 -11.15 2.23
C ARG A 91 -6.05 -12.13 1.32
N ARG A 92 -4.77 -11.84 1.00
CA ARG A 92 -3.91 -12.75 0.22
C ARG A 92 -3.71 -14.09 0.92
N LEU A 93 -3.50 -14.07 2.23
CA LEU A 93 -3.34 -15.27 3.05
C LEU A 93 -4.65 -16.07 3.19
N SER A 94 -5.80 -15.41 3.29
CA SER A 94 -7.10 -16.10 3.37
C SER A 94 -7.53 -16.76 2.05
N VAL A 95 -6.95 -16.32 0.93
CA VAL A 95 -7.23 -16.86 -0.41
C VAL A 95 -6.30 -18.04 -0.75
N LEU A 96 -5.35 -18.40 0.12
CA LEU A 96 -4.52 -19.59 -0.09
C LEU A 96 -5.40 -20.86 -0.06
N PRO A 97 -5.50 -21.63 -1.16
CA PRO A 97 -6.25 -22.88 -1.17
C PRO A 97 -5.39 -23.97 -0.53
N GLY A 98 -5.58 -24.21 0.78
CA GLY A 98 -4.74 -25.19 1.47
C GLY A 98 -5.00 -25.36 2.96
N SER A 99 -6.23 -25.72 3.35
CA SER A 99 -6.48 -26.51 4.57
C SER A 99 -7.89 -27.09 4.52
N GLY A 100 -8.01 -28.24 3.86
CA GLY A 100 -9.24 -29.02 3.75
C GLY A 100 -8.93 -30.45 3.29
N THR A 101 -7.89 -31.07 3.84
CA THR A 101 -7.74 -32.53 3.76
C THR A 101 -8.57 -33.17 4.85
N LYS A 102 -9.68 -33.81 4.47
CA LYS A 102 -10.10 -35.07 5.09
C LYS A 102 -10.35 -36.07 3.97
N ASN A 103 -9.41 -37.01 3.88
CA ASN A 103 -9.41 -38.20 3.05
C ASN A 103 -10.70 -39.02 3.20
N GLY A 104 -11.00 -39.80 2.17
CA GLY A 104 -12.07 -40.80 2.16
C GLY A 104 -11.87 -41.94 3.16
N SER A 105 -12.99 -42.62 3.40
CA SER A 105 -13.33 -43.91 4.07
C SER A 105 -14.76 -43.67 4.58
N ASP A 106 -15.83 -44.44 4.39
CA ASP A 106 -16.14 -45.84 4.03
C ASP A 106 -17.32 -45.76 3.01
N GLY A 107 -17.67 -46.74 2.18
CA GLY A 107 -17.66 -48.20 2.27
C GLY A 107 -18.92 -48.67 1.56
#